data_AF-A0A0D0AT60-F1
#
_entry.id   AF-A0A0D0AT60-F1
#
_cell.length_a   1.000
_cell.length_b   1.000
_cell.length_c   1.000
_cell.angle_alpha   90.00
_cell.angle_beta   90.00
_cell.angle_gamma   90.00
#
_symmetry.space_group_name_H-M   'P 1'
#
loop_
_entity.id
_entity.type
_entity.pdbx_description
1 polymer ?
#
loop_
_entity_poly.entity_id
_entity_poly.type
_entity_poly.pdbx_seq_one_letter_code
_entity_poly.pdbx_strand_id
1 'polypeptide(L)'
;MTLISNDPSWWPLIEFDRVESYFAVASTVAVIYDWALTFEQEIELVWKRRWSLMSVLYLGLRYGGILFSVIDVPASITTLSVTDAVSIVFDFEVMWIFTIVNIILGVIMIARLHAMYQRSRKMLIFLVVFFLAVTITSVIITVIQSSHSWDDK
;
A
#
# COMPACT_ATOMS: atom_id res chain seq x y z
N MET A 1 9.71 -7.33 -29.28
CA MET A 1 8.66 -8.08 -30.01
C MET A 1 7.89 -8.83 -28.93
N THR A 2 6.71 -8.35 -28.58
CA THR A 2 5.88 -8.89 -27.50
C THR A 2 5.28 -10.21 -27.96
N LEU A 3 5.85 -11.34 -27.52
CA LEU A 3 5.29 -12.67 -27.76
C LEU A 3 4.05 -12.82 -26.86
N ILE A 4 2.90 -12.39 -27.37
CA ILE A 4 1.61 -12.71 -26.76
C ILE A 4 1.37 -14.19 -27.06
N SER A 5 1.47 -15.05 -26.03
CA SER A 5 1.03 -16.43 -26.16
C SER A 5 -0.46 -16.42 -26.51
N ASN A 6 -0.83 -17.04 -27.64
CA ASN A 6 -2.18 -16.97 -28.21
C ASN A 6 -3.14 -18.01 -27.59
N ASP A 7 -2.77 -18.55 -26.42
CA ASP A 7 -3.55 -19.56 -25.72
C ASP A 7 -4.76 -18.89 -25.02
N PRO A 8 -6.00 -19.31 -25.35
CA PRO A 8 -7.21 -18.66 -24.86
C PRO A 8 -7.43 -18.80 -23.34
N SER A 9 -6.70 -19.69 -22.65
CA SER A 9 -6.74 -19.82 -21.20
C SER A 9 -6.15 -18.61 -20.46
N TRP A 10 -5.28 -17.83 -21.12
CA TRP A 10 -4.60 -16.68 -20.51
C TRP A 10 -5.36 -15.37 -20.69
N TRP A 11 -6.38 -15.34 -21.54
CA TRP A 11 -7.16 -14.12 -21.81
C TRP A 11 -7.83 -13.51 -20.57
N PRO A 12 -8.42 -14.30 -19.63
CA PRO A 12 -9.01 -13.72 -18.41
C PRO A 12 -7.97 -13.03 -17.52
N LEU A 13 -6.75 -13.60 -17.44
CA LEU A 13 -5.64 -13.03 -16.67
C LEU A 13 -5.15 -11.72 -17.32
N ILE A 14 -4.93 -11.73 -18.63
CA ILE A 14 -4.48 -10.54 -19.36
C ILE A 14 -5.53 -9.42 -19.28
N GLU A 15 -6.82 -9.75 -19.34
CA GLU A 15 -7.89 -8.76 -19.19
C GLU A 15 -7.93 -8.19 -17.77
N PHE A 16 -7.73 -9.03 -16.76
CA PHE A 16 -7.63 -8.63 -15.36
C PHE A 16 -6.46 -7.65 -15.13
N ASP A 17 -5.24 -8.02 -15.53
CA ASP A 17 -4.05 -7.19 -15.38
C ASP A 17 -4.22 -5.83 -16.06
N ARG A 18 -4.84 -5.83 -17.25
CA ARG A 18 -5.08 -4.60 -18.01
C ARG A 18 -6.08 -3.69 -17.30
N VAL A 19 -7.14 -4.25 -16.70
CA VAL A 19 -8.10 -3.49 -15.90
C VAL A 19 -7.43 -2.92 -14.65
N GLU A 20 -6.58 -3.71 -13.98
CA GLU A 20 -5.82 -3.25 -12.82
C GLU A 20 -4.88 -2.10 -13.17
N SER A 21 -4.13 -2.17 -14.27
CA SER A 21 -3.26 -1.07 -14.72
C SER A 21 -4.04 0.23 -14.95
N TYR A 22 -5.21 0.16 -15.60
CA TYR A 22 -6.05 1.35 -15.80
C TYR A 22 -6.58 1.91 -14.48
N PHE A 23 -6.97 1.03 -13.56
CA PHE A 23 -7.45 1.42 -12.25
C PHE A 23 -6.34 2.03 -11.37
N ALA A 24 -5.13 1.49 -11.43
CA ALA A 24 -3.95 2.01 -10.74
C ALA A 24 -3.61 3.44 -11.20
N VAL A 25 -3.65 3.70 -12.51
CA VAL A 25 -3.47 5.05 -13.05
C VAL A 25 -4.59 5.99 -12.58
N ALA A 26 -5.85 5.57 -12.69
CA ALA A 26 -6.99 6.40 -12.29
C ALA A 26 -6.97 6.74 -10.78
N SER A 27 -6.68 5.75 -9.93
CA SER A 27 -6.56 5.94 -8.48
C SER A 27 -5.38 6.83 -8.11
N THR A 28 -4.24 6.69 -8.77
CA THR A 28 -3.08 7.57 -8.58
C THR A 28 -3.41 9.02 -8.90
N VAL A 29 -4.08 9.27 -10.02
CA VAL A 29 -4.54 10.62 -10.39
C VAL A 29 -5.49 11.18 -9.34
N ALA A 30 -6.44 10.38 -8.86
CA ALA A 30 -7.37 10.79 -7.81
C ALA A 30 -6.66 11.12 -6.49
N VAL A 31 -5.67 10.33 -6.09
CA VAL A 31 -4.87 10.56 -4.86
C VAL A 31 -4.05 11.84 -4.97
N ILE A 32 -3.40 12.08 -6.11
CA ILE A 32 -2.64 13.31 -6.35
C ILE A 32 -3.57 14.53 -6.35
N TYR A 33 -4.76 14.39 -6.95
CA TYR A 33 -5.76 15.46 -6.98
C TYR A 33 -6.29 15.81 -5.59
N ASP A 34 -6.66 14.80 -4.79
CA ASP A 34 -7.09 15.00 -3.40
C ASP A 34 -5.98 15.60 -2.52
N TRP A 35 -4.73 15.20 -2.75
CA TRP A 35 -3.57 15.84 -2.12
C TRP A 35 -3.45 17.31 -2.49
N ALA A 36 -3.50 17.65 -3.77
CA ALA A 36 -3.39 19.04 -4.22
C ALA A 36 -4.46 19.95 -3.59
N LEU A 37 -5.69 19.44 -3.43
CA LEU A 37 -6.79 20.18 -2.80
C LEU A 37 -6.60 20.39 -1.30
N THR A 38 -5.98 19.45 -0.60
CA THR A 38 -5.85 19.49 0.86
C THR A 38 -4.49 20.03 1.33
N PHE A 39 -3.52 20.18 0.42
CA PHE A 39 -2.17 20.67 0.70
C PHE A 39 -2.15 22.06 1.36
N GLU A 40 -3.03 22.97 0.93
CA GLU A 40 -3.14 24.30 1.53
C GLU A 40 -3.51 24.21 3.01
N GLN A 41 -4.50 23.37 3.34
CA GLN A 41 -4.94 23.14 4.72
C GLN A 41 -3.86 22.41 5.54
N GLU A 42 -3.09 21.51 4.93
CA GLU A 42 -2.00 20.81 5.60
C GLU A 42 -0.87 21.74 6.02
N ILE A 43 -0.49 22.70 5.17
CA ILE A 43 0.55 23.68 5.52
C ILE A 43 0.11 24.51 6.73
N GLU A 44 -1.15 24.95 6.75
CA GLU A 44 -1.64 25.79 7.84
C GLU A 44 -1.84 25.01 9.14
N LEU A 45 -2.39 23.80 9.08
CA LEU A 45 -2.76 23.02 10.26
C LEU A 45 -1.64 22.14 10.80
N VAL A 46 -0.74 21.66 9.94
CA VAL A 46 0.31 20.71 10.31
C VAL A 46 1.68 21.40 10.35
N TRP A 47 2.05 22.14 9.30
CA TRP A 47 3.40 22.73 9.23
C TRP A 47 3.57 23.96 10.11
N LYS A 48 2.53 24.79 10.26
CA LYS A 48 2.58 25.98 11.15
C LYS A 48 2.28 25.68 12.62
N ARG A 49 1.72 24.51 12.94
CA ARG A 49 1.31 24.14 14.32
C ARG A 49 2.34 23.22 14.98
N ARG A 50 2.18 22.97 16.30
CA ARG A 50 3.03 22.05 17.06
C ARG A 50 2.88 20.61 16.52
N TRP A 51 4.00 20.01 16.15
CA TRP A 51 4.07 18.65 15.63
C TRP A 51 3.62 17.64 16.69
N SER A 52 2.49 16.97 16.43
CA SER A 52 2.02 15.84 17.22
C SER A 52 2.49 14.54 16.57
N LEU A 53 2.68 13.47 17.36
CA LEU A 53 2.95 12.12 16.84
C LEU A 53 1.91 11.69 15.79
N MET A 54 0.65 12.10 15.98
CA MET A 54 -0.42 11.83 15.02
C MET A 54 -0.21 12.52 13.67
N SER A 55 0.34 13.75 13.70
CA SER A 55 0.65 14.52 12.50
C SER A 55 1.80 13.89 11.72
N VAL A 56 2.83 13.39 12.41
CA VAL A 56 3.96 12.69 11.79
C VAL A 56 3.52 11.39 11.14
N LEU A 57 2.70 10.58 11.82
CA LEU A 57 2.15 9.35 11.25
C LEU A 57 1.29 9.62 10.02
N TYR A 58 0.46 10.65 10.07
CA TYR A 58 -0.39 11.05 8.95
C TYR A 58 0.44 11.52 7.75
N LEU A 59 1.43 12.38 7.98
CA LEU A 59 2.39 12.83 6.96
C LEU A 59 3.13 11.64 6.34
N GLY A 60 3.63 10.71 7.16
CA GLY A 60 4.34 9.51 6.70
C GLY A 60 3.48 8.63 5.79
N LEU A 61 2.22 8.36 6.19
CA LEU A 61 1.29 7.59 5.37
C LEU A 61 0.96 8.33 4.07
N ARG A 62 0.71 9.64 4.14
CA ARG A 62 0.27 10.42 2.99
C ARG A 62 1.36 10.55 1.94
N TYR A 63 2.54 11.00 2.33
CA TYR A 63 3.66 11.16 1.40
C TYR A 63 4.24 9.80 0.98
N GLY A 64 4.22 8.79 1.87
CA GLY A 64 4.61 7.43 1.51
C GLY A 64 3.68 6.82 0.47
N GLY A 65 2.36 6.98 0.62
CA GLY A 65 1.37 6.49 -0.35
C GLY A 65 1.49 7.20 -1.71
N ILE A 66 1.69 8.52 -1.73
CA ILE A 66 1.89 9.27 -2.98
C ILE A 66 3.17 8.84 -3.69
N LEU A 67 4.28 8.69 -2.95
CA LEU A 67 5.54 8.21 -3.52
C LEU A 67 5.39 6.81 -4.12
N PHE A 68 4.67 5.92 -3.42
CA PHE A 68 4.37 4.58 -3.92
C PHE A 68 3.55 4.62 -5.22
N SER A 69 2.44 5.35 -5.24
CA SER A 69 1.60 5.47 -6.44
C SER A 69 2.35 6.01 -7.66
N VAL A 70 3.31 6.93 -7.45
CA VAL A 70 4.15 7.47 -8.53
C VAL A 70 5.17 6.45 -9.05
N ILE A 71 5.67 5.55 -8.20
CA ILE A 71 6.61 4.49 -8.59
C ILE A 71 5.88 3.32 -9.27
N ASP A 72 4.65 3.04 -8.84
CA ASP A 72 3.83 1.93 -9.35
C ASP A 72 3.34 2.18 -10.79
N VAL A 73 2.88 3.40 -11.10
CA VAL A 73 2.30 3.73 -12.41
C VAL A 73 3.21 3.43 -13.61
N PRO A 74 4.50 3.81 -13.63
CA PRO A 74 5.41 3.45 -14.71
C PRO A 74 5.59 1.94 -14.89
N ALA A 75 5.62 1.18 -13.79
CA ALA A 75 5.77 -0.27 -13.84
C ALA A 75 4.49 -0.94 -14.36
N SER A 76 3.32 -0.50 -13.90
CA SER A 76 1.99 -0.97 -14.33
C SER A 76 1.70 -0.70 -15.82
N ILE A 77 2.35 0.30 -16.43
CA ILE A 77 2.27 0.59 -17.88
C ILE A 77 3.28 -0.24 -18.69
N THR A 78 4.41 -0.61 -18.08
CA THR A 78 5.52 -1.29 -18.79
C THR A 78 5.42 -2.82 -18.75
N THR A 79 4.45 -3.38 -18.02
CA THR A 79 4.19 -4.83 -17.84
C THR A 79 4.18 -5.65 -19.14
N LEU A 80 3.91 -5.04 -20.30
CA LEU A 80 3.97 -5.72 -21.59
C LEU A 80 5.39 -6.04 -22.10
N SER A 81 6.45 -5.52 -21.48
CA SER A 81 7.84 -5.64 -21.97
C SER A 81 8.86 -6.07 -20.91
N VAL A 82 8.41 -6.67 -19.81
CA VAL A 82 9.26 -6.97 -18.66
C VAL A 82 9.64 -8.46 -18.66
N THR A 83 10.94 -8.73 -18.81
CA THR A 83 11.58 -10.03 -18.61
C THR A 83 11.10 -10.69 -17.31
N ASP A 84 10.80 -12.00 -17.31
CA ASP A 84 10.24 -12.77 -16.17
C ASP A 84 10.90 -12.46 -14.80
N ALA A 85 12.19 -12.19 -14.77
CA ALA A 85 12.93 -11.83 -13.56
C ALA A 85 12.49 -10.51 -12.91
N VAL A 86 12.08 -9.52 -13.70
CA VAL A 86 11.67 -8.20 -13.22
C VAL A 86 10.19 -8.19 -12.78
N SER A 87 9.36 -9.08 -13.35
CA SER A 87 7.99 -9.31 -12.86
C SER A 87 7.98 -9.82 -11.42
N ILE A 88 8.84 -10.80 -11.11
CA ILE A 88 8.94 -11.39 -9.76
C ILE A 88 9.42 -10.37 -8.73
N VAL A 89 10.37 -9.50 -9.12
CA VAL A 89 10.85 -8.42 -8.24
C VAL A 89 9.73 -7.40 -7.99
N PHE A 90 8.92 -7.09 -9.00
CA PHE A 90 7.81 -6.17 -8.86
C PHE A 90 6.70 -6.73 -7.96
N ASP A 91 6.31 -7.99 -8.15
CA ASP A 91 5.31 -8.66 -7.29
C ASP A 91 5.76 -8.72 -5.83
N PHE A 92 7.06 -8.97 -5.62
CA PHE A 92 7.66 -8.92 -4.29
C PHE A 92 7.53 -7.50 -3.68
N GLU A 93 7.96 -6.46 -4.39
CA GLU A 93 7.84 -5.06 -3.93
C GLU A 93 6.40 -4.69 -3.58
N VAL A 94 5.43 -5.04 -4.44
CA VAL A 94 4.00 -4.75 -4.22
C VAL A 94 3.47 -5.45 -2.95
N MET A 95 3.77 -6.74 -2.75
CA MET A 95 3.30 -7.49 -1.58
C MET A 95 3.85 -6.94 -0.26
N TRP A 96 5.14 -6.59 -0.23
CA TRP A 96 5.77 -6.04 0.98
C TRP A 96 5.25 -4.63 1.29
N ILE A 97 5.09 -3.79 0.28
CA ILE A 97 4.56 -2.43 0.46
C ILE A 97 3.10 -2.48 0.94
N PHE A 98 2.27 -3.36 0.38
CA PHE A 98 0.90 -3.56 0.85
C PHE A 98 0.86 -3.95 2.34
N THR A 99 1.77 -4.83 2.77
CA THR A 99 1.88 -5.24 4.18
C THR A 99 2.26 -4.05 5.08
N ILE A 100 3.23 -3.24 4.67
CA ILE A 100 3.68 -2.06 5.41
C ILE A 100 2.56 -1.02 5.55
N VAL A 101 1.84 -0.71 4.47
CA VAL A 101 0.74 0.26 4.47
C VAL A 101 -0.38 -0.20 5.43
N ASN A 102 -0.75 -1.48 5.41
CA ASN A 102 -1.75 -2.02 6.34
C ASN A 102 -1.34 -1.89 7.81
N ILE A 103 -0.06 -2.11 8.13
CA ILE A 103 0.46 -1.91 9.48
C ILE A 103 0.29 -0.45 9.90
N ILE A 104 0.71 0.50 9.05
CA ILE A 104 0.62 1.94 9.37
C ILE A 104 -0.85 2.37 9.56
N LEU A 105 -1.76 1.92 8.70
CA LEU A 105 -3.19 2.18 8.81
C LEU A 105 -3.78 1.65 10.12
N GLY A 106 -3.41 0.43 10.52
CA GLY A 106 -3.87 -0.14 11.79
C GLY A 106 -3.36 0.65 13.00
N VAL A 107 -2.11 1.13 12.98
CA VAL A 107 -1.58 2.00 14.04
C VAL A 107 -2.36 3.32 14.13
N ILE A 108 -2.68 3.94 12.99
CA ILE A 108 -3.50 5.17 12.93
C ILE A 108 -4.90 4.93 13.50
N MET A 109 -5.52 3.79 13.15
CA MET A 109 -6.84 3.43 13.64
C MET A 109 -6.84 3.25 15.16
N ILE A 110 -5.82 2.59 15.72
CA ILE A 110 -5.65 2.41 17.17
C ILE A 110 -5.44 3.75 17.86
N ALA A 111 -4.60 4.62 17.29
CA ALA A 111 -4.34 5.95 17.83
C ALA A 111 -5.62 6.80 17.90
N ARG A 112 -6.44 6.77 16.83
CA ARG A 112 -7.74 7.45 16.80
C ARG A 112 -8.73 6.84 17.79
N LEU A 113 -8.82 5.51 17.87
CA LEU A 113 -9.71 4.84 18.81
C LEU A 113 -9.33 5.15 20.26
N HIS A 114 -8.02 5.23 20.56
CA HIS A 114 -7.53 5.58 21.88
C HIS A 114 -7.92 7.01 22.29
N ALA A 115 -7.83 7.97 21.35
CA ALA A 115 -8.25 9.34 21.59
C ALA A 115 -9.76 9.44 21.83
N MET A 116 -10.57 8.66 21.11
CA MET A 116 -12.03 8.64 21.25
C MET A 116 -12.50 7.98 22.55
N TYR A 117 -11.78 6.96 23.06
CA TYR A 117 -12.18 6.19 24.23
C TYR A 117 -11.69 6.76 25.59
N GLN A 118 -11.53 8.09 25.68
CA GLN A 118 -11.10 8.82 26.89
C GLN A 118 -9.89 8.19 27.62
N ARG A 119 -8.87 7.74 26.86
CA ARG A 119 -7.59 7.26 27.43
C ARG A 119 -7.70 6.06 28.37
N SER A 120 -8.76 5.22 28.25
CA SER A 120 -8.84 3.97 29.01
C SER A 120 -7.70 3.02 28.57
N ARG A 121 -6.77 2.73 29.49
CA ARG A 121 -5.57 1.93 29.18
C ARG A 121 -5.89 0.46 28.91
N LYS A 122 -6.99 -0.06 29.49
CA LYS A 122 -7.41 -1.46 29.31
C LYS A 122 -7.85 -1.73 27.87
N MET A 123 -8.58 -0.81 27.25
CA MET A 123 -9.00 -0.96 25.86
C MET A 123 -7.83 -0.82 24.89
N LEU A 124 -6.86 0.05 25.18
CA LEU A 124 -5.64 0.15 24.36
C LEU A 124 -4.83 -1.14 24.39
N ILE A 125 -4.64 -1.76 25.55
CA ILE A 125 -3.91 -3.03 25.66
C ILE A 125 -4.62 -4.11 24.83
N PHE A 126 -5.94 -4.23 24.94
CA PHE A 126 -6.72 -5.17 24.13
C PHE A 126 -6.53 -4.92 22.62
N LEU A 127 -6.61 -3.67 22.18
CA LEU A 127 -6.50 -3.30 20.78
C LEU A 127 -5.10 -3.56 20.20
N VAL A 128 -4.06 -3.25 20.98
CA VAL A 128 -2.66 -3.48 20.57
C VAL A 128 -2.37 -4.97 20.48
N VAL A 129 -2.85 -5.78 21.42
CA VAL A 129 -2.67 -7.23 21.37
C VAL A 129 -3.35 -7.82 20.13
N PHE A 130 -4.59 -7.41 19.85
CA PHE A 130 -5.31 -7.87 18.67
C PHE A 130 -4.62 -7.43 17.37
N PHE A 131 -4.17 -6.17 17.30
CA PHE A 131 -3.43 -5.67 16.16
C PHE A 131 -2.12 -6.41 15.93
N LEU A 132 -1.34 -6.67 16.99
CA LEU A 132 -0.11 -7.45 16.88
C LEU A 132 -0.40 -8.85 16.34
N ALA A 133 -1.45 -9.53 16.84
CA ALA A 133 -1.84 -10.84 16.33
C ALA A 133 -2.15 -10.79 14.82
N VAL A 134 -2.93 -9.81 14.37
CA VAL A 134 -3.24 -9.62 12.94
C VAL A 134 -1.97 -9.35 12.13
N THR A 135 -1.12 -8.41 12.56
CA THR A 135 0.12 -8.08 11.84
C THR A 135 1.06 -9.27 11.73
N ILE A 136 1.19 -10.08 12.79
CA ILE A 136 2.03 -11.28 12.77
C ILE A 136 1.48 -12.28 11.75
N THR A 137 0.17 -12.53 11.75
CA THR A 137 -0.43 -13.45 10.76
C THR A 137 -0.25 -12.94 9.33
N SER A 138 -0.43 -11.64 9.09
CA SER A 138 -0.24 -11.05 7.76
C SER A 138 1.20 -11.18 7.29
N VAL A 139 2.19 -10.86 8.14
CA VAL A 139 3.61 -10.98 7.80
C VAL A 139 3.98 -12.43 7.49
N ILE A 140 3.49 -13.40 8.25
CA ILE A 140 3.75 -14.82 7.99
C ILE A 140 3.23 -15.23 6.60
N ILE A 141 2.00 -14.82 6.25
CA ILE A 141 1.42 -15.13 4.93
C ILE A 141 2.27 -14.52 3.81
N THR A 142 2.66 -13.26 3.94
CA THR A 142 3.50 -12.57 2.96
C THR A 142 4.85 -13.26 2.79
N VAL A 143 5.48 -13.68 3.90
CA VAL A 143 6.75 -14.41 3.85
C VAL A 143 6.60 -15.76 3.14
N ILE A 144 5.54 -16.51 3.42
CA ILE A 144 5.30 -17.83 2.78
C ILE A 144 5.07 -17.65 1.28
N GLN A 145 4.27 -16.66 0.87
CA GLN A 145 4.05 -16.34 -0.54
C GLN A 145 5.35 -15.93 -1.23
N SER A 146 6.14 -15.09 -0.56
CA SER A 146 7.44 -14.69 -1.09
C SER A 146 8.36 -15.89 -1.28
N SER A 147 8.44 -16.81 -0.31
CA SER A 147 9.31 -18.00 -0.43
C SER A 147 8.88 -18.93 -1.55
N HIS A 148 7.57 -19.13 -1.75
CA HIS A 148 7.08 -19.97 -2.85
C HIS A 148 7.44 -19.38 -4.22
N SER A 149 7.36 -18.05 -4.35
CA SER A 149 7.76 -17.35 -5.58
C SER A 149 9.27 -17.47 -5.89
N TRP A 150 10.13 -17.72 -4.89
CA TRP A 150 11.55 -17.98 -5.10
C TRP A 150 11.85 -19.43 -5.47
N ASP A 151 11.08 -20.39 -4.94
CA ASP A 151 11.26 -21.82 -5.18
C ASP A 151 10.79 -22.27 -6.59
N ASP A 152 9.89 -21.52 -7.23
CA ASP A 152 9.39 -21.80 -8.59
C ASP A 152 10.35 -21.34 -9.73
N LYS A 153 11.61 -20.99 -9.41
CA LYS A 153 12.69 -20.66 -10.38
C LYS A 153 13.65 -21.82 -10.59
#